data_AF-A0A7W0XAL1-F1
#
_entry.id   AF-A0A7W0XAL1-F1
#
_cell.length_a   1.000
_cell.length_b   1.000
_cell.length_c   1.000
_cell.angle_alpha   90.00
_cell.angle_beta   90.00
_cell.angle_gamma   90.00
#
_symmetry.space_group_name_H-M   'P 1'
#
loop_
_entity.id
_entity.type
_entity.pdbx_description
1 polymer ?
#
loop_
_entity_poly.entity_id
_entity_poly.type
_entity_poly.pdbx_seq_one_letter_code
_entity_poly.pdbx_strand_id
1 'polypeptide(L)'
;MSTPERAATEVGGPWFEDLERGWIFDAPALTLTDGHATLHQAICGDRLRLALDAPLAAAVTGRDAALAHPNLVCDVSIGQSTGPTQRVLGNLFYRGLVLERQVHIGDTLRTRTEIVALKENRRKPDAQATGLVVLRIRTVDQEDRPVLDYWRCPMIPLREGATETGHADDFSYITEALDPVRLKSATPDAWRLDPLRANAPGPYFADLSPGDEFNVEAGETVTAAPELARLTLNLATAHTDATSGARGRRLVYGGQTISIAAAHATR
;
A
#
# COMPACT_ATOMS: atom_id res chain seq x y z
N MET A 1 -37.85 32.85 20.81
CA MET A 1 -37.21 31.54 21.03
C MET A 1 -36.11 31.41 20.00
N SER A 2 -34.84 31.56 20.39
CA SER A 2 -33.72 31.35 19.46
C SER A 2 -33.48 29.87 19.31
N THR A 3 -33.46 29.38 18.08
CA THR A 3 -33.05 28.02 17.75
C THR A 3 -31.61 27.81 18.25
N PRO A 4 -31.29 26.73 18.97
CA PRO A 4 -29.92 26.48 19.39
C PRO A 4 -29.06 26.30 18.14
N GLU A 5 -27.97 27.07 18.04
CA GLU A 5 -26.98 26.91 16.98
C GLU A 5 -26.31 25.55 17.17
N ARG A 6 -26.52 24.62 16.22
CA ARG A 6 -25.86 23.32 16.27
C ARG A 6 -24.37 23.53 16.00
N ALA A 7 -23.54 23.13 16.96
CA ALA A 7 -22.09 23.11 16.77
C ALA A 7 -21.72 22.27 15.54
N ALA A 8 -20.75 22.74 14.77
CA ALA A 8 -20.26 22.04 13.60
C ALA A 8 -19.64 20.68 14.02
N THR A 9 -19.95 19.62 13.28
CA THR A 9 -19.29 18.33 13.43
C THR A 9 -18.01 18.33 12.61
N GLU A 10 -16.86 18.19 13.26
CA GLU A 10 -15.58 18.02 12.56
C GLU A 10 -15.52 16.65 11.89
N VAL A 11 -15.10 16.63 10.63
CA VAL A 11 -14.87 15.40 9.86
C VAL A 11 -13.38 15.26 9.61
N GLY A 12 -12.77 14.23 10.17
CA GLY A 12 -11.35 13.93 9.97
C GLY A 12 -10.93 12.62 10.61
N GLY A 13 -9.68 12.21 10.35
CA GLY A 13 -9.10 11.01 10.95
C GLY A 13 -8.72 11.18 12.43
N PRO A 14 -8.54 10.05 13.14
CA PRO A 14 -8.20 10.04 14.56
C PRO A 14 -6.80 10.62 14.81
N TRP A 15 -6.61 11.17 16.00
CA TRP A 15 -5.29 11.47 16.58
C TRP A 15 -4.74 10.22 17.27
N PHE A 16 -3.45 10.21 17.61
CA PHE A 16 -2.83 9.03 18.21
C PHE A 16 -3.53 8.58 19.50
N GLU A 17 -3.90 9.52 20.38
CA GLU A 17 -4.57 9.24 21.66
C GLU A 17 -6.06 8.85 21.51
N ASP A 18 -6.63 8.90 20.30
CA ASP A 18 -7.99 8.43 20.03
C ASP A 18 -8.03 6.93 19.69
N LEU A 19 -6.88 6.30 19.49
CA LEU A 19 -6.77 4.95 18.96
C LEU A 19 -6.64 3.92 20.07
N GLU A 20 -7.26 2.76 19.87
CA GLU A 20 -7.10 1.62 20.78
C GLU A 20 -6.69 0.36 20.01
N ARG A 21 -5.91 -0.49 20.68
CA ARG A 21 -5.54 -1.80 20.17
C ARG A 21 -6.79 -2.68 19.98
N GLY A 22 -6.83 -3.43 18.89
CA GLY A 22 -7.95 -4.30 18.51
C GLY A 22 -9.05 -3.59 17.73
N TRP A 23 -8.98 -2.26 17.58
CA TRP A 23 -9.89 -1.55 16.70
C TRP A 23 -9.68 -1.92 15.23
N ILE A 24 -10.78 -1.96 14.52
CA ILE A 24 -10.86 -2.47 13.16
C ILE A 24 -11.55 -1.43 12.28
N PHE A 25 -10.92 -1.15 11.15
CA PHE A 25 -11.37 -0.21 10.14
C PHE A 25 -11.53 -0.95 8.81
N ASP A 26 -12.63 -0.67 8.13
CA ASP A 26 -12.90 -1.17 6.79
C ASP A 26 -13.05 0.02 5.82
N ALA A 27 -12.73 -0.21 4.55
CA ALA A 27 -12.92 0.74 3.47
C ALA A 27 -13.97 0.24 2.47
N PRO A 28 -14.53 1.12 1.61
CA PRO A 28 -15.36 0.68 0.51
C PRO A 28 -14.64 -0.37 -0.35
N ALA A 29 -15.36 -1.43 -0.70
CA ALA A 29 -14.87 -2.43 -1.64
C ALA A 29 -14.58 -1.78 -3.00
N LEU A 30 -13.50 -2.19 -3.67
CA LEU A 30 -13.11 -1.64 -4.96
C LEU A 30 -12.96 -2.76 -6.01
N THR A 31 -13.81 -2.74 -7.03
CA THR A 31 -13.65 -3.56 -8.22
C THR A 31 -12.56 -2.95 -9.09
N LEU A 32 -11.49 -3.71 -9.37
CA LEU A 32 -10.45 -3.27 -10.28
C LEU A 32 -10.99 -3.28 -11.71
N THR A 33 -10.72 -2.22 -12.45
CA THR A 33 -11.17 -2.06 -13.83
C THR A 33 -9.99 -1.67 -14.71
N ASP A 34 -10.16 -1.76 -16.03
CA ASP A 34 -9.15 -1.31 -16.99
C ASP A 34 -8.80 0.18 -16.80
N GLY A 35 -9.74 0.99 -16.32
CA GLY A 35 -9.50 2.39 -15.97
C GLY A 35 -8.49 2.56 -14.83
N HIS A 36 -8.55 1.69 -13.81
CA HIS A 36 -7.56 1.68 -12.74
C HIS A 36 -6.18 1.27 -13.24
N ALA A 37 -6.11 0.21 -14.05
CA ALA A 37 -4.87 -0.25 -14.65
C ALA A 37 -4.22 0.82 -15.54
N THR A 38 -5.02 1.43 -16.43
CA THR A 38 -4.55 2.48 -17.36
C THR A 38 -4.00 3.70 -16.62
N LEU A 39 -4.70 4.18 -15.59
CA LEU A 39 -4.23 5.34 -14.81
C LEU A 39 -2.99 5.00 -13.97
N HIS A 40 -2.94 3.82 -13.36
CA HIS A 40 -1.77 3.38 -12.60
C HIS A 40 -0.54 3.28 -13.50
N GLN A 41 -0.68 2.64 -14.66
CA GLN A 41 0.37 2.56 -15.68
C GLN A 41 0.83 3.95 -16.15
N ALA A 42 -0.09 4.88 -16.39
CA ALA A 42 0.26 6.23 -16.83
C ALA A 42 1.03 7.04 -15.77
N ILE A 43 0.77 6.80 -14.49
CA ILE A 43 1.39 7.54 -13.37
C ILE A 43 2.72 6.92 -12.93
N CYS A 44 2.81 5.59 -12.95
CA CYS A 44 3.95 4.85 -12.38
C CYS A 44 4.84 4.17 -13.42
N GLY A 45 4.38 4.05 -14.66
CA GLY A 45 4.99 3.19 -15.67
C GLY A 45 4.64 1.71 -15.44
N ASP A 46 4.65 0.94 -16.52
CA ASP A 46 4.52 -0.52 -16.48
C ASP A 46 5.21 -1.15 -17.69
N ARG A 47 5.95 -2.23 -17.45
CA ARG A 47 6.56 -3.10 -18.47
C ARG A 47 6.40 -4.59 -18.14
N LEU A 48 5.62 -4.94 -17.12
CA LEU A 48 5.31 -6.33 -16.80
C LEU A 48 4.43 -6.92 -17.89
N ARG A 49 5.02 -7.79 -18.71
CA ARG A 49 4.37 -8.40 -19.89
C ARG A 49 3.00 -8.99 -19.57
N LEU A 50 2.86 -9.70 -18.44
CA LEU A 50 1.58 -10.33 -18.07
C LEU A 50 0.48 -9.32 -17.71
N ALA A 51 0.83 -8.11 -17.27
CA ALA A 51 -0.14 -7.05 -16.99
C ALA A 51 -0.54 -6.26 -18.26
N LEU A 52 0.24 -6.38 -19.34
CA LEU A 52 0.07 -5.60 -20.57
C LEU A 52 -0.45 -6.41 -21.77
N ASP A 53 -0.09 -7.68 -21.86
CA ASP A 53 -0.42 -8.57 -22.97
C ASP A 53 -1.49 -9.57 -22.54
N ALA A 54 -2.76 -9.25 -22.80
CA ALA A 54 -3.89 -10.08 -22.40
C ALA A 54 -3.88 -11.49 -23.03
N PRO A 55 -3.60 -11.69 -24.33
CA PRO A 55 -3.40 -13.02 -24.89
C PRO A 55 -2.30 -13.83 -24.18
N LEU A 56 -1.16 -13.21 -23.89
CA LEU A 56 -0.07 -13.87 -23.14
C LEU A 56 -0.50 -14.19 -21.71
N ALA A 57 -1.15 -13.25 -21.02
CA ALA A 57 -1.68 -13.44 -19.68
C ALA A 57 -2.62 -14.65 -19.65
N ALA A 58 -3.60 -14.72 -20.57
CA ALA A 58 -4.51 -15.86 -20.66
C ALA A 58 -3.79 -17.19 -20.95
N ALA A 59 -2.76 -17.18 -21.82
CA ALA A 59 -1.97 -18.37 -22.12
C ALA A 59 -1.17 -18.87 -20.91
N VAL A 60 -0.74 -17.96 -20.04
CA VAL A 60 0.07 -18.26 -18.84
C VAL A 60 -0.80 -18.61 -17.63
N THR A 61 -1.82 -17.80 -17.34
CA THR A 61 -2.66 -17.94 -16.15
C THR A 61 -3.82 -18.90 -16.35
N GLY A 62 -4.19 -19.20 -17.60
CA GLY A 62 -5.37 -19.99 -17.95
C GLY A 62 -6.69 -19.26 -17.74
N ARG A 63 -6.67 -17.95 -17.42
CA ARG A 63 -7.86 -17.14 -17.19
C ARG A 63 -8.05 -16.15 -18.33
N ASP A 64 -9.25 -16.11 -18.90
CA ASP A 64 -9.66 -15.12 -19.91
C ASP A 64 -10.00 -13.77 -19.25
N ALA A 65 -9.02 -13.18 -18.59
CA ALA A 65 -9.08 -11.86 -17.97
C ALA A 65 -7.66 -11.27 -17.91
N ALA A 66 -7.54 -9.95 -18.07
CA ALA A 66 -6.26 -9.28 -17.92
C ALA A 66 -5.76 -9.39 -16.47
N LEU A 67 -4.46 -9.64 -16.29
CA LEU A 67 -3.85 -9.68 -14.97
C LEU A 67 -3.69 -8.24 -14.46
N ALA A 68 -4.13 -7.96 -13.23
CA ALA A 68 -3.89 -6.66 -12.62
C ALA A 68 -2.41 -6.51 -12.24
N HIS A 69 -1.83 -5.34 -12.50
CA HIS A 69 -0.45 -5.06 -12.08
C HIS A 69 -0.33 -5.23 -10.55
N PRO A 70 0.67 -5.99 -10.04
CA PRO A 70 0.77 -6.30 -8.61
C PRO A 70 0.89 -5.05 -7.74
N ASN A 71 1.58 -4.00 -8.20
CA ASN A 71 1.66 -2.76 -7.43
C ASN A 71 0.34 -1.98 -7.40
N LEU A 72 -0.53 -2.10 -8.41
CA LEU A 72 -1.87 -1.53 -8.33
C LEU A 72 -2.68 -2.21 -7.21
N VAL A 73 -2.59 -3.54 -7.12
CA VAL A 73 -3.24 -4.31 -6.04
C VAL A 73 -2.72 -3.88 -4.67
N CYS A 74 -1.40 -3.77 -4.51
CA CYS A 74 -0.77 -3.29 -3.29
C CYS A 74 -1.19 -1.86 -2.95
N ASP A 75 -1.20 -0.95 -3.93
CA ASP A 75 -1.54 0.45 -3.71
C ASP A 75 -3.01 0.62 -3.31
N VAL A 76 -3.94 -0.14 -3.89
CA VAL A 76 -5.36 -0.17 -3.47
C VAL A 76 -5.49 -0.69 -2.04
N SER A 77 -4.84 -1.80 -1.72
CA SER A 77 -4.86 -2.35 -0.36
C SER A 77 -4.30 -1.37 0.67
N ILE A 78 -3.20 -0.68 0.34
CA ILE A 78 -2.60 0.33 1.22
C ILE A 78 -3.53 1.53 1.34
N GLY A 79 -4.09 2.03 0.25
CA GLY A 79 -5.01 3.17 0.25
C GLY A 79 -6.27 2.89 1.07
N GLN A 80 -6.91 1.73 0.89
CA GLN A 80 -8.04 1.29 1.72
C GLN A 80 -7.68 1.24 3.23
N SER A 81 -6.41 0.95 3.57
CA SER A 81 -5.99 0.91 4.98
C SER A 81 -5.81 2.27 5.66
N THR A 82 -6.01 3.39 4.96
CA THR A 82 -5.64 4.73 5.46
C THR A 82 -6.68 5.41 6.35
N GLY A 83 -7.85 4.81 6.56
CA GLY A 83 -8.89 5.28 7.47
C GLY A 83 -8.36 5.75 8.84
N PRO A 84 -7.61 4.93 9.60
CA PRO A 84 -7.05 5.33 10.89
C PRO A 84 -5.82 6.24 10.80
N THR A 85 -5.33 6.58 9.60
CA THR A 85 -4.02 7.22 9.41
C THR A 85 -4.08 8.41 8.48
N GLN A 86 -5.21 9.12 8.43
CA GLN A 86 -5.35 10.31 7.58
C GLN A 86 -4.32 11.39 7.95
N ARG A 87 -3.96 11.47 9.25
CA ARG A 87 -3.00 12.42 9.84
C ARG A 87 -1.54 11.96 9.80
N VAL A 88 -1.22 10.93 9.01
CA VAL A 88 0.12 10.33 9.02
C VAL A 88 1.21 11.32 8.63
N LEU A 89 2.29 11.34 9.42
CA LEU A 89 3.48 12.15 9.16
C LEU A 89 4.53 11.38 8.34
N GLY A 90 4.51 10.05 8.46
CA GLY A 90 5.38 9.13 7.74
C GLY A 90 5.06 7.70 8.12
N ASN A 91 5.40 6.75 7.26
CA ASN A 91 5.22 5.33 7.50
C ASN A 91 6.60 4.67 7.55
N LEU A 92 6.95 4.09 8.71
CA LEU A 92 8.30 3.60 9.01
C LEU A 92 8.64 2.33 8.22
N PHE A 93 7.66 1.46 7.98
CA PHE A 93 7.84 0.26 7.17
C PHE A 93 6.53 -0.26 6.60
N TYR A 94 6.65 -1.02 5.51
CA TYR A 94 5.68 -2.00 5.06
C TYR A 94 6.37 -3.37 5.12
N ARG A 95 5.82 -4.34 5.85
CA ARG A 95 6.47 -5.64 6.11
C ARG A 95 5.50 -6.78 5.86
N GLY A 96 6.00 -7.88 5.28
CA GLY A 96 5.19 -9.07 5.02
C GLY A 96 4.28 -8.98 3.80
N LEU A 97 4.51 -8.03 2.87
CA LEU A 97 3.74 -7.98 1.62
C LEU A 97 4.11 -9.19 0.75
N VAL A 98 3.19 -10.14 0.69
CA VAL A 98 3.22 -11.28 -0.23
C VAL A 98 1.87 -11.31 -0.92
N LEU A 99 1.87 -11.23 -2.25
CA LEU A 99 0.65 -11.36 -3.03
C LEU A 99 0.25 -12.83 -3.05
N GLU A 100 -0.62 -13.24 -2.13
CA GLU A 100 -1.05 -14.63 -1.93
C GLU A 100 -1.93 -15.13 -3.09
N ARG A 101 -2.55 -14.20 -3.80
CA ARG A 101 -3.39 -14.48 -4.97
C ARG A 101 -3.21 -13.40 -6.02
N GLN A 102 -3.02 -13.83 -7.25
CA GLN A 102 -2.94 -12.95 -8.41
C GLN A 102 -4.34 -12.47 -8.78
N VAL A 103 -4.49 -11.16 -8.76
CA VAL A 103 -5.76 -10.47 -9.00
C VAL A 103 -5.87 -10.16 -10.49
N HIS A 104 -7.06 -10.31 -11.05
CA HIS A 104 -7.33 -9.94 -12.43
C HIS A 104 -8.29 -8.76 -12.47
N ILE A 105 -8.31 -8.07 -13.60
CA ILE A 105 -9.29 -7.01 -13.83
C ILE A 105 -10.70 -7.61 -13.74
N GLY A 106 -11.59 -6.90 -13.03
CA GLY A 106 -12.93 -7.36 -12.66
C GLY A 106 -13.02 -7.96 -11.25
N ASP A 107 -11.91 -8.36 -10.62
CA ASP A 107 -11.92 -8.80 -9.22
C ASP A 107 -12.15 -7.60 -8.27
N THR A 108 -12.76 -7.86 -7.11
CA THR A 108 -13.12 -6.83 -6.12
C THR A 108 -12.35 -7.01 -4.83
N LEU A 109 -11.62 -5.97 -4.41
CA LEU A 109 -10.79 -5.98 -3.20
C LEU A 109 -11.53 -5.36 -2.01
N ARG A 110 -11.49 -6.07 -0.88
CA ARG A 110 -11.96 -5.61 0.43
C ARG A 110 -10.82 -5.70 1.43
N THR A 111 -10.54 -4.60 2.12
CA THR A 111 -9.44 -4.51 3.08
C THR A 111 -9.94 -4.20 4.48
N ARG A 112 -9.48 -5.01 5.44
CA ARG A 112 -9.65 -4.83 6.87
C ARG A 112 -8.33 -4.39 7.50
N THR A 113 -8.37 -3.36 8.33
CA THR A 113 -7.20 -2.79 9.00
C THR A 113 -7.38 -2.89 10.51
N GLU A 114 -6.51 -3.63 11.17
CA GLU A 114 -6.54 -3.87 12.62
C GLU A 114 -5.37 -3.14 13.30
N ILE A 115 -5.65 -2.40 14.39
CA ILE A 115 -4.60 -1.81 15.23
C ILE A 115 -4.03 -2.90 16.14
N VAL A 116 -2.80 -3.32 15.91
CA VAL A 116 -2.18 -4.44 16.63
C VAL A 116 -1.18 -4.01 17.70
N ALA A 117 -0.65 -2.78 17.62
CA ALA A 117 0.19 -2.19 18.67
C ALA A 117 0.16 -0.67 18.61
N LEU A 118 0.30 -0.03 19.77
CA LEU A 118 0.45 1.41 19.95
C LEU A 118 1.68 1.71 20.79
N LYS A 119 2.51 2.66 20.34
CA LYS A 119 3.69 3.09 21.07
C LYS A 119 3.90 4.59 20.95
N GLU A 120 3.75 5.32 22.04
CA GLU A 120 4.05 6.74 22.06
C GLU A 120 5.57 6.96 21.86
N ASN A 121 5.93 7.91 20.99
CA ASN A 121 7.32 8.29 20.82
C ASN A 121 7.78 9.15 21.99
N ARG A 122 9.07 9.09 22.30
CA ARG A 122 9.68 10.01 23.28
C ARG A 122 9.41 11.46 22.87
N ARG A 123 8.75 12.21 23.75
CA ARG A 123 8.47 13.64 23.57
C ARG A 123 9.76 14.46 23.54
N LYS A 124 9.76 15.50 22.71
CA LYS A 124 10.85 16.48 22.59
C LYS A 124 10.29 17.88 22.86
N PRO A 125 11.00 18.77 23.59
CA PRO A 125 10.48 20.08 23.99
C PRO A 125 9.93 20.93 22.84
N ASP A 126 10.57 20.89 21.67
CA ASP A 126 10.25 21.75 20.53
C ASP A 126 9.64 20.98 19.34
N ALA A 127 9.05 19.80 19.59
CA ALA A 127 8.40 19.02 18.55
C ALA A 127 7.02 18.54 18.98
N GLN A 128 6.10 18.48 18.01
CA GLN A 128 4.80 17.87 18.23
C GLN A 128 4.97 16.42 18.73
N ALA A 129 4.21 16.06 19.77
CA ALA A 129 4.16 14.70 20.26
C ALA A 129 3.58 13.78 19.17
N THR A 130 4.13 12.56 19.06
CA THR A 130 3.71 11.57 18.07
C THR A 130 3.68 10.19 18.69
N GLY A 131 3.00 9.25 18.05
CA GLY A 131 3.06 7.84 18.38
C GLY A 131 3.06 6.97 17.12
N LEU A 132 3.56 5.76 17.28
CA LEU A 132 3.60 4.71 16.28
C LEU A 132 2.33 3.87 16.41
N VAL A 133 1.61 3.74 15.31
CA VAL A 133 0.42 2.90 15.22
C VAL A 133 0.79 1.73 14.32
N VAL A 134 0.85 0.52 14.86
CA VAL A 134 1.14 -0.67 14.07
C VAL A 134 -0.17 -1.28 13.62
N LEU A 135 -0.28 -1.46 12.31
CA LEU A 135 -1.48 -1.96 11.67
C LEU A 135 -1.21 -3.32 11.05
N ARG A 136 -2.15 -4.25 11.16
CA ARG A 136 -2.24 -5.44 10.31
C ARG A 136 -3.34 -5.23 9.27
N ILE A 137 -2.98 -5.38 8.01
CA ILE A 137 -3.86 -5.15 6.86
C ILE A 137 -4.12 -6.50 6.22
N ARG A 138 -5.39 -6.85 6.06
CA ARG A 138 -5.83 -8.06 5.38
C ARG A 138 -6.75 -7.69 4.23
N THR A 139 -6.40 -8.11 3.04
CA THR A 139 -7.16 -7.85 1.82
C THR A 139 -7.61 -9.17 1.22
N VAL A 140 -8.89 -9.26 0.92
CA VAL A 140 -9.54 -10.41 0.29
C VAL A 140 -10.25 -10.00 -0.98
N ASP A 141 -10.50 -10.97 -1.85
CA ASP A 141 -11.29 -10.76 -3.07
C ASP A 141 -12.81 -10.94 -2.84
N GLN A 142 -13.60 -10.96 -3.92
CA GLN A 142 -15.06 -11.14 -3.87
C GLN A 142 -15.52 -12.51 -3.34
N GLU A 143 -14.63 -13.50 -3.27
CA GLU A 143 -14.91 -14.86 -2.76
C GLU A 143 -14.29 -15.09 -1.38
N ASP A 144 -13.92 -14.01 -0.66
CA ASP A 144 -13.24 -14.05 0.64
C ASP A 144 -11.88 -14.77 0.60
N ARG A 145 -11.26 -14.90 -0.59
CA ARG A 145 -9.94 -15.53 -0.72
C ARG A 145 -8.85 -14.51 -0.38
N PRO A 146 -7.80 -14.89 0.37
CA PRO A 146 -6.75 -13.97 0.76
C PRO A 146 -5.94 -13.48 -0.46
N VAL A 147 -5.66 -12.18 -0.48
CA VAL A 147 -4.86 -11.50 -1.50
C VAL A 147 -3.59 -10.93 -0.89
N LEU A 148 -3.70 -10.21 0.23
CA LEU A 148 -2.57 -9.64 0.98
C LEU A 148 -2.83 -9.76 2.50
N ASP A 149 -1.80 -10.09 3.27
CA ASP A 149 -1.78 -9.99 4.74
C ASP A 149 -0.41 -9.45 5.18
N TYR A 150 -0.36 -8.22 5.67
CA TYR A 150 0.89 -7.51 5.93
C TYR A 150 0.76 -6.48 7.04
N TRP A 151 1.89 -5.89 7.44
CA TRP A 151 1.95 -4.86 8.46
C TRP A 151 2.50 -3.55 7.93
N ARG A 152 2.04 -2.44 8.52
CA ARG A 152 2.67 -1.13 8.36
C ARG A 152 2.71 -0.35 9.67
N CYS A 153 3.63 0.60 9.78
CA CYS A 153 3.86 1.39 10.98
C CYS A 153 3.85 2.90 10.69
N PRO A 154 2.67 3.52 10.56
CA PRO A 154 2.49 4.97 10.50
C PRO A 154 2.85 5.65 11.83
N MET A 155 3.45 6.84 11.71
CA MET A 155 3.62 7.80 12.80
C MET A 155 2.49 8.84 12.73
N ILE A 156 1.69 8.91 13.79
CA ILE A 156 0.51 9.78 13.91
C ILE A 156 0.77 10.84 14.99
N PRO A 157 0.38 12.12 14.77
CA PRO A 157 0.51 13.15 15.77
C PRO A 157 -0.49 12.97 16.92
N LEU A 158 -0.11 13.45 18.10
CA LEU A 158 -1.05 13.72 19.18
C LEU A 158 -1.58 15.15 19.05
N ARG A 159 -2.74 15.43 19.64
CA ARG A 159 -3.22 16.82 19.78
C ARG A 159 -2.25 17.64 20.61
N GLU A 160 -2.25 18.94 20.36
CA GLU A 160 -1.54 19.90 21.21
C GLU A 160 -2.08 19.81 22.65
N GLY A 161 -1.17 19.71 23.63
CA GLY A 161 -1.54 19.57 25.05
C GLY A 161 -2.01 18.18 25.49
N ALA A 162 -2.01 17.16 24.61
CA ALA A 162 -2.36 15.80 25.00
C ALA A 162 -1.44 15.28 26.10
N THR A 163 -2.01 14.61 27.12
CA THR A 163 -1.24 13.95 28.18
C THR A 163 -0.49 12.73 27.64
N GLU A 164 0.49 12.23 28.39
CA GLU A 164 1.12 10.94 28.06
C GLU A 164 0.06 9.83 28.09
N THR A 165 0.05 9.00 27.06
CA THR A 165 -0.94 7.93 26.85
C THR A 165 -0.56 6.66 27.59
N GLY A 166 0.72 6.47 27.90
CA GLY A 166 1.26 5.23 28.46
C GLY A 166 1.38 4.07 27.46
N HIS A 167 1.02 4.27 26.19
CA HIS A 167 1.15 3.25 25.16
C HIS A 167 2.62 2.92 24.88
N ALA A 168 3.01 1.67 25.09
CA ALA A 168 4.38 1.18 24.97
C ALA A 168 4.44 -0.26 24.43
N ASP A 169 3.50 -0.66 23.58
CA ASP A 169 3.43 -2.02 23.05
C ASP A 169 4.72 -2.41 22.32
N ASP A 170 5.11 -3.68 22.48
CA ASP A 170 6.16 -4.30 21.68
C ASP A 170 5.60 -4.84 20.36
N PHE A 171 6.36 -4.63 19.29
CA PHE A 171 6.09 -5.13 17.94
C PHE A 171 7.35 -5.68 17.27
N SER A 172 8.36 -6.04 18.06
CA SER A 172 9.61 -6.68 17.60
C SER A 172 9.38 -8.00 16.88
N TYR A 173 8.25 -8.67 17.12
CA TYR A 173 7.83 -9.90 16.45
C TYR A 173 7.54 -9.73 14.94
N ILE A 174 7.38 -8.49 14.44
CA ILE A 174 7.17 -8.22 13.02
C ILE A 174 8.53 -8.13 12.33
N THR A 175 8.97 -9.25 11.76
CA THR A 175 10.29 -9.38 11.12
C THR A 175 10.35 -8.71 9.75
N GLU A 176 11.56 -8.33 9.33
CA GLU A 176 11.84 -7.86 7.97
C GLU A 176 11.90 -9.01 6.95
N ALA A 177 12.37 -10.18 7.40
CA ALA A 177 12.45 -11.36 6.56
C ALA A 177 11.07 -11.89 6.20
N LEU A 178 10.89 -12.23 4.92
CA LEU A 178 9.73 -12.96 4.43
C LEU A 178 9.92 -14.47 4.67
N ASP A 179 8.84 -15.15 5.03
CA ASP A 179 8.84 -16.61 5.16
C ASP A 179 8.95 -17.28 3.77
N PRO A 180 10.02 -18.05 3.49
CA PRO A 180 10.18 -18.75 2.22
C PRO A 180 9.06 -19.74 1.91
N VAL A 181 8.47 -20.37 2.94
CA VAL A 181 7.35 -21.31 2.76
C VAL A 181 6.13 -20.56 2.24
N ARG A 182 5.81 -19.41 2.85
CA ARG A 182 4.73 -18.52 2.42
C ARG A 182 4.94 -18.00 0.99
N LEU A 183 6.17 -17.59 0.65
CA LEU A 183 6.53 -17.15 -0.70
C LEU A 183 6.31 -18.26 -1.74
N LYS A 184 6.74 -19.48 -1.42
CA LYS A 184 6.53 -20.64 -2.29
C LYS A 184 5.04 -20.93 -2.47
N SER A 185 4.25 -20.91 -1.40
CA SER A 185 2.80 -21.15 -1.50
C SER A 185 2.02 -20.08 -2.26
N ALA A 186 2.56 -18.85 -2.34
CA ALA A 186 1.97 -17.75 -3.11
C ALA A 186 2.31 -17.83 -4.62
N THR A 187 3.19 -18.75 -5.00
CA THR A 187 3.54 -18.98 -6.41
C THR A 187 2.46 -19.82 -7.08
N PRO A 188 1.87 -19.40 -8.20
CA PRO A 188 0.78 -20.15 -8.82
C PRO A 188 1.26 -21.43 -9.48
N ASP A 189 0.94 -22.58 -8.88
CA ASP A 189 1.29 -23.89 -9.43
C ASP A 189 0.66 -24.14 -10.81
N ALA A 190 -0.48 -23.51 -11.11
CA ALA A 190 -1.21 -23.67 -12.36
C ALA A 190 -0.66 -22.84 -13.53
N TRP A 191 0.30 -21.93 -13.28
CA TRP A 191 0.81 -21.07 -14.35
C TRP A 191 1.69 -21.84 -15.33
N ARG A 192 1.40 -21.68 -16.62
CA ARG A 192 2.20 -22.21 -17.71
C ARG A 192 3.21 -21.16 -18.13
N LEU A 193 4.47 -21.32 -17.73
CA LEU A 193 5.50 -20.30 -17.95
C LEU A 193 6.18 -20.37 -19.33
N ASP A 194 6.00 -21.44 -20.10
CA ASP A 194 6.63 -21.58 -21.43
C ASP A 194 6.24 -20.45 -22.41
N PRO A 195 4.96 -20.03 -22.52
CA PRO A 195 4.60 -18.87 -23.33
C PRO A 195 5.29 -17.58 -22.88
N LEU A 196 5.45 -17.36 -21.57
CA LEU A 196 6.17 -16.21 -21.06
C LEU A 196 7.65 -16.27 -21.45
N ARG A 197 8.29 -17.42 -21.25
CA ARG A 197 9.70 -17.65 -21.63
C ARG A 197 9.94 -17.44 -23.13
N ALA A 198 9.00 -17.84 -23.99
CA ALA A 198 9.09 -17.61 -25.43
C ALA A 198 9.03 -16.11 -25.81
N ASN A 199 8.43 -15.27 -24.95
CA ASN A 199 8.20 -13.85 -25.22
C ASN A 199 9.02 -12.89 -24.34
N ALA A 200 9.83 -13.40 -23.40
CA ALA A 200 10.60 -12.59 -22.46
C ALA A 200 12.11 -12.86 -22.57
N PRO A 201 12.80 -12.37 -23.62
CA PRO A 201 14.25 -12.54 -23.74
C PRO A 201 14.98 -11.80 -22.63
N GLY A 202 16.07 -12.37 -22.13
CA GLY A 202 16.88 -11.79 -21.05
C GLY A 202 17.48 -12.87 -20.15
N PRO A 203 18.26 -12.47 -19.13
CA PRO A 203 18.72 -13.40 -18.11
C PRO A 203 17.53 -13.96 -17.34
N TYR A 204 17.53 -15.28 -17.14
CA TYR A 204 16.58 -15.96 -16.25
C TYR A 204 17.23 -16.20 -14.89
N PHE A 205 16.44 -16.75 -13.96
CA PHE A 205 16.91 -17.08 -12.61
C PHE A 205 18.25 -17.86 -12.59
N ALA A 206 18.46 -18.79 -13.53
CA ALA A 206 19.69 -19.58 -13.60
C ALA A 206 20.91 -18.80 -14.12
N ASP A 207 20.69 -17.63 -14.73
CA ASP A 207 21.72 -16.77 -15.29
C ASP A 207 22.15 -15.65 -14.31
N LEU A 208 21.46 -15.55 -13.16
CA LEU A 208 21.68 -14.51 -12.15
C LEU A 208 22.40 -15.08 -10.93
N SER A 209 23.24 -14.26 -10.30
CA SER A 209 23.96 -14.57 -9.06
C SER A 209 23.74 -13.50 -7.98
N PRO A 210 23.68 -13.88 -6.69
CA PRO A 210 23.67 -12.90 -5.62
C PRO A 210 24.88 -11.96 -5.71
N GLY A 211 24.64 -10.66 -5.71
CA GLY A 211 25.66 -9.63 -5.90
C GLY A 211 25.70 -9.02 -7.29
N ASP A 212 24.92 -9.54 -8.25
CA ASP A 212 24.74 -8.88 -9.54
C ASP A 212 24.11 -7.49 -9.34
N GLU A 213 24.70 -6.49 -9.98
CA GLU A 213 24.27 -5.09 -9.90
C GLU A 213 23.80 -4.59 -11.27
N PHE A 214 22.63 -3.94 -11.29
CA PHE A 214 22.04 -3.35 -12.49
C PHE A 214 21.95 -1.84 -12.33
N ASN A 215 22.69 -1.12 -13.17
CA ASN A 215 22.66 0.35 -13.18
C ASN A 215 21.54 0.84 -14.08
N VAL A 216 20.48 1.40 -13.48
CA VAL A 216 19.41 2.05 -14.23
C VAL A 216 19.82 3.50 -14.52
N GLU A 217 20.17 3.78 -15.77
CA GLU A 217 20.59 5.12 -16.21
C GLU A 217 19.43 6.14 -16.17
N ALA A 218 18.23 5.70 -16.54
CA ALA A 218 17.09 6.58 -16.73
C ALA A 218 16.57 7.13 -15.39
N GLY A 219 16.48 8.45 -15.28
CA GLY A 219 15.71 9.12 -14.23
C GLY A 219 14.26 9.36 -14.66
N GLU A 220 13.35 9.47 -13.69
CA GLU A 220 11.93 9.74 -13.95
C GLU A 220 11.40 10.87 -13.07
N THR A 221 10.59 11.75 -13.66
CA THR A 221 9.96 12.86 -12.95
C THR A 221 8.69 12.37 -12.26
N VAL A 222 8.62 12.55 -10.93
CA VAL A 222 7.40 12.23 -10.18
C VAL A 222 6.32 13.26 -10.46
N THR A 223 5.25 12.83 -11.12
CA THR A 223 4.05 13.64 -11.42
C THR A 223 2.77 12.93 -10.96
N ALA A 224 1.64 13.63 -10.97
CA ALA A 224 0.32 13.05 -10.67
C ALA A 224 0.17 12.30 -9.33
N ALA A 225 0.93 12.70 -8.30
CA ALA A 225 0.89 12.05 -6.99
C ALA A 225 -0.49 12.08 -6.30
N PRO A 226 -1.23 13.21 -6.30
CA PRO A 226 -2.59 13.23 -5.76
C PRO A 226 -3.56 12.32 -6.53
N GLU A 227 -3.38 12.16 -7.84
CA GLU A 227 -4.21 11.31 -8.68
C GLU A 227 -4.06 9.84 -8.30
N LEU A 228 -2.82 9.37 -8.07
CA LEU A 228 -2.60 8.01 -7.56
C LEU A 228 -3.24 7.81 -6.18
N ALA A 229 -3.09 8.78 -5.27
CA ALA A 229 -3.71 8.69 -3.94
C ALA A 229 -5.25 8.57 -4.04
N ARG A 230 -5.89 9.37 -4.89
CA ARG A 230 -7.34 9.31 -5.11
C ARG A 230 -7.77 8.01 -5.77
N LEU A 231 -7.02 7.56 -6.78
CA LEU A 231 -7.28 6.33 -7.53
C LEU A 231 -7.36 5.12 -6.61
N THR A 232 -6.53 5.09 -5.57
CA THR A 232 -6.36 3.95 -4.67
C THR A 232 -7.08 4.11 -3.33
N LEU A 233 -7.94 5.13 -3.21
CA LEU A 233 -8.71 5.45 -1.99
C LEU A 233 -7.83 5.85 -0.79
N ASN A 234 -6.62 6.33 -1.05
CA ASN A 234 -5.71 6.80 -0.01
C ASN A 234 -6.16 8.16 0.54
N LEU A 235 -6.49 8.18 1.84
CA LEU A 235 -7.01 9.32 2.60
C LEU A 235 -5.92 10.08 3.38
N ALA A 236 -4.65 9.71 3.27
CA ALA A 236 -3.57 10.43 3.96
C ALA A 236 -3.44 11.86 3.41
N THR A 237 -3.76 12.85 4.24
CA THR A 237 -3.87 14.25 3.82
C THR A 237 -2.52 14.82 3.40
N ALA A 238 -1.41 14.27 3.90
CA ALA A 238 -0.06 14.62 3.48
C ALA A 238 0.16 14.51 1.96
N HIS A 239 -0.62 13.68 1.24
CA HIS A 239 -0.50 13.49 -0.21
C HIS A 239 -1.33 14.47 -1.03
N THR A 240 -2.37 15.06 -0.45
CA THR A 240 -3.36 15.88 -1.18
C THR A 240 -3.39 17.33 -0.71
N ASP A 241 -3.03 17.59 0.54
CA ASP A 241 -3.07 18.89 1.20
C ASP A 241 -1.66 19.31 1.63
N ALA A 242 -1.21 20.46 1.12
CA ALA A 242 0.12 20.99 1.40
C ALA A 242 0.28 21.47 2.85
N THR A 243 -0.80 21.84 3.54
CA THR A 243 -0.77 22.30 4.93
C THR A 243 -0.57 21.14 5.92
N SER A 244 -1.03 19.95 5.53
CA SER A 244 -0.82 18.70 6.26
C SER A 244 0.56 18.06 6.02
N GLY A 245 1.33 18.57 5.05
CA GLY A 245 2.62 18.02 4.67
C GLY A 245 3.82 18.71 5.33
N ALA A 246 5.02 18.15 5.13
CA ALA A 246 6.23 18.71 5.72
C ALA A 246 6.61 20.03 5.03
N ARG A 247 6.90 21.07 5.82
CA ARG A 247 7.37 22.39 5.33
C ARG A 247 6.42 23.03 4.30
N GLY A 248 5.10 22.86 4.49
CA GLY A 248 4.08 23.43 3.60
C GLY A 248 4.07 22.81 2.19
N ARG A 249 4.58 21.59 2.04
CA ARG A 249 4.59 20.84 0.78
C ARG A 249 3.96 19.48 0.98
N ARG A 250 3.20 19.02 -0.02
CA ARG A 250 2.72 17.65 -0.09
C ARG A 250 3.88 16.67 -0.09
N LEU A 251 3.70 15.53 0.56
CA LEU A 251 4.58 14.39 0.51
C LEU A 251 4.05 13.42 -0.54
N VAL A 252 4.96 12.87 -1.36
CA VAL A 252 4.60 11.81 -2.30
C VAL A 252 4.27 10.54 -1.53
N TYR A 253 3.20 9.85 -1.93
CA TYR A 253 2.85 8.55 -1.39
C TYR A 253 3.98 7.55 -1.66
N GLY A 254 4.49 6.88 -0.63
CA GLY A 254 5.61 5.95 -0.74
C GLY A 254 5.39 4.83 -1.77
N GLY A 255 4.14 4.37 -1.94
CA GLY A 255 3.82 3.38 -2.98
C GLY A 255 4.02 3.90 -4.40
N GLN A 256 3.88 5.21 -4.65
CA GLN A 256 4.26 5.77 -5.96
C GLN A 256 5.75 5.58 -6.24
N THR A 257 6.60 5.89 -5.26
CA THR A 257 8.05 5.72 -5.38
C THR A 257 8.41 4.25 -5.59
N ILE A 258 7.79 3.34 -4.84
CA ILE A 258 7.97 1.89 -5.00
C ILE A 258 7.52 1.43 -6.39
N SER A 259 6.37 1.91 -6.87
CA SER A 259 5.82 1.56 -8.18
C SER A 259 6.71 2.03 -9.33
N ILE A 260 7.23 3.26 -9.28
CA ILE A 260 8.19 3.78 -10.27
C ILE A 260 9.50 2.97 -10.23
N ALA A 261 10.04 2.71 -9.04
CA ALA A 261 11.25 1.90 -8.90
C ALA A 261 11.08 0.47 -9.45
N ALA A 262 9.91 -0.14 -9.22
CA ALA A 262 9.58 -1.44 -9.79
C ALA A 262 9.46 -1.40 -11.32
N ALA A 263 8.83 -0.36 -11.88
CA ALA A 263 8.78 -0.18 -13.33
C ALA A 263 10.18 -0.07 -13.94
N HIS A 264 11.10 0.59 -13.25
CA HIS A 264 12.52 0.68 -13.65
C HIS A 264 13.24 -0.67 -13.60
N ALA A 265 12.98 -1.49 -12.58
CA ALA A 265 13.54 -2.83 -12.45
C ALA A 265 13.07 -3.80 -13.55
N THR A 266 11.94 -3.51 -14.20
CA THR A 266 11.35 -4.34 -15.27
C THR A 266 11.73 -3.89 -16.69
N ARG A 267 12.68 -2.96 -16.83
CA ARG A 267 13.10 -2.41 -18.12
C ARG A 267 13.91 -3.39 -18.96
#